data_AF-F3FTE3-F1
#
_entry.id   AF-F3FTE3-F1
#
_cell.length_a   1.000
_cell.length_b   1.000
_cell.length_c   1.000
_cell.angle_alpha   90.00
_cell.angle_beta   90.00
_cell.angle_gamma   90.00
#
_symmetry.space_group_name_H-M   'P 1'
#
loop_
_entity.id
_entity.type
_entity.pdbx_description
1 polymer ?
#
loop_
_entity_poly.entity_id
_entity_poly.type
_entity_poly.pdbx_seq_one_letter_code
_entity_poly.pdbx_strand_id
1 'polypeptide(L)' 'EETAATAKEFGVFFEKVPLGDTYTISHTATSYVYDTRGVLRLGLSHRLSAQQCTEDLLTLMEVC' A
#
# COMPACT_ATOMS: atom_id res chain seq x y z
N GLU A 1 -11.09 16.45 3.36
CA GLU A 1 -9.70 16.88 3.12
C GLU A 1 -8.68 15.90 3.67
N GLU A 2 -8.89 15.35 4.86
CA GLU A 2 -7.99 14.35 5.50
C GLU A 2 -7.60 13.18 4.58
N THR A 3 -8.57 12.52 3.93
CA THR A 3 -8.30 11.38 3.03
C THR A 3 -7.36 11.74 1.87
N ALA A 4 -7.50 12.94 1.31
CA ALA A 4 -6.65 13.38 0.20
C ALA A 4 -5.21 13.68 0.68
N ALA A 5 -5.08 14.25 1.88
CA ALA A 5 -3.78 14.48 2.50
C ALA A 5 -3.06 13.15 2.79
N THR A 6 -3.75 12.18 3.39
CA THR A 6 -3.21 10.84 3.63
C THR A 6 -2.83 10.13 2.33
N ALA A 7 -3.70 10.17 1.32
CA ALA A 7 -3.38 9.54 0.04
C ALA A 7 -2.10 10.13 -0.58
N LYS A 8 -1.92 11.45 -0.48
CA LYS A 8 -0.69 12.11 -0.94
C LYS A 8 0.55 11.68 -0.14
N GLU A 9 0.44 11.60 1.19
CA GLU A 9 1.55 11.18 2.07
C GLU A 9 2.05 9.77 1.74
N PHE A 10 1.12 8.87 1.40
CA PHE A 10 1.42 7.48 1.07
C PHE A 10 1.67 7.25 -0.43
N GLY A 11 1.59 8.28 -1.27
CA GLY A 11 1.69 8.17 -2.73
C GLY A 11 0.58 7.33 -3.36
N VAL A 12 -0.58 7.25 -2.70
CA VAL A 12 -1.77 6.50 -3.15
C VAL A 12 -2.55 7.34 -4.15
N PHE A 13 -2.91 6.71 -5.25
CA PHE A 13 -3.87 7.23 -6.23
C PHE A 13 -5.23 6.58 -6.01
N PHE A 14 -6.30 7.36 -6.16
CA PHE A 14 -7.67 6.85 -6.24
C PHE A 14 -8.54 7.74 -7.14
N GLU A 15 -9.41 7.13 -7.92
CA GLU A 15 -10.32 7.81 -8.83
C GLU A 15 -11.66 7.07 -8.91
N LYS A 16 -12.77 7.82 -8.86
CA LYS A 16 -14.10 7.28 -9.11
C LYS A 16 -14.31 7.08 -10.60
N VAL A 17 -14.68 5.86 -10.99
CA VAL A 17 -14.98 5.49 -12.37
C VAL A 17 -16.48 5.23 -12.48
N PRO A 18 -17.25 6.04 -13.24
CA PRO A 18 -18.69 5.85 -13.40
C PRO A 18 -19.04 4.47 -13.98
N LEU A 19 -20.11 3.85 -13.48
CA LEU A 19 -20.65 2.58 -13.94
C LEU A 19 -22.18 2.62 -13.87
N GLY A 20 -22.82 3.19 -14.90
CA GLY A 20 -24.26 3.44 -14.89
C GLY A 20 -24.64 4.39 -13.76
N ASP A 21 -25.61 3.99 -12.94
CA ASP A 21 -26.05 4.74 -11.75
C ASP A 21 -25.13 4.53 -10.53
N THR A 22 -24.11 3.68 -10.64
CA THR A 22 -23.11 3.41 -9.59
C THR A 22 -21.71 3.77 -10.07
N TYR A 23 -20.69 3.48 -9.26
CA TYR A 23 -19.30 3.71 -9.63
C TYR A 23 -18.39 2.63 -9.06
N THR A 24 -17.25 2.43 -9.71
CA THR A 24 -16.11 1.68 -9.19
C THR A 24 -14.99 2.65 -8.81
N ILE A 25 -13.96 2.16 -8.12
CA ILE A 25 -12.81 2.97 -7.74
C ILE A 25 -11.56 2.35 -8.33
N SER A 26 -10.91 3.07 -9.23
CA SER A 26 -9.52 2.81 -9.61
C SER A 26 -8.65 3.24 -8.43
N HIS A 27 -7.83 2.34 -7.88
CA HIS A 27 -7.02 2.62 -6.69
C HIS A 27 -5.66 1.95 -6.74
N THR A 28 -4.70 2.52 -6.01
CA THR A 28 -3.43 1.86 -5.68
C THR A 28 -3.68 0.73 -4.68
N ALA A 29 -3.27 -0.49 -5.01
CA ALA A 29 -3.33 -1.66 -4.14
C ALA A 29 -1.93 -2.02 -3.62
N THR A 30 -1.34 -1.13 -2.83
CA THR A 30 -0.04 -1.36 -2.15
C THR A 30 -0.32 -1.69 -0.69
N SER A 31 0.33 -2.72 -0.16
CA SER A 31 0.33 -3.07 1.25
C SER A 31 1.52 -2.41 1.96
N TYR A 32 1.33 -1.89 3.18
CA TYR A 32 2.38 -1.19 3.92
C TYR A 32 2.78 -1.98 5.18
N VAL A 33 4.07 -2.11 5.42
CA VAL A 33 4.64 -2.85 6.56
C VAL A 33 5.26 -1.86 7.54
N TYR A 34 4.75 -1.89 8.76
CA TYR A 34 5.25 -1.10 9.90
C TYR A 34 6.02 -1.99 10.86
N ASP A 35 7.08 -1.46 11.46
CA ASP A 35 7.74 -2.13 12.58
C ASP A 35 6.96 -1.95 13.90
N THR A 36 7.38 -2.65 14.95
CA THR A 36 6.73 -2.60 16.28
C THR A 36 6.82 -1.24 16.96
N ARG A 37 7.66 -0.32 16.47
CA ARG A 37 7.76 1.07 16.92
C ARG A 37 6.85 2.00 16.13
N GLY A 38 6.08 1.48 15.18
CA GLY A 38 5.17 2.25 14.34
C GLY A 38 5.86 2.98 13.18
N VAL A 39 7.09 2.60 12.80
CA VAL A 39 7.80 3.21 11.67
C VAL A 39 7.47 2.45 10.39
N LEU A 40 7.07 3.16 9.32
CA LEU A 40 6.86 2.58 8.00
C LEU A 40 8.20 2.10 7.43
N ARG A 41 8.29 0.81 7.08
CA ARG A 41 9.53 0.19 6.58
C ARG A 41 9.49 -0.21 5.13
N LEU A 42 8.35 -0.72 4.65
CA LEU A 42 8.25 -1.30 3.31
C LEU A 42 6.86 -1.11 2.71
N GLY A 43 6.81 -0.89 1.40
CA GLY A 43 5.60 -0.99 0.59
C GLY A 43 5.68 -2.22 -0.32
N LEU A 44 4.68 -3.10 -0.25
CA LEU A 44 4.57 -4.33 -1.04
C LEU A 44 3.50 -4.15 -2.12
N SER A 45 3.86 -4.40 -3.38
CA SER A 45 2.90 -4.39 -4.48
C SER A 45 2.00 -5.63 -4.44
N HIS A 46 0.70 -5.48 -4.75
CA HIS A 46 -0.24 -6.61 -4.88
C HIS A 46 0.17 -7.68 -5.91
N ARG A 47 1.13 -7.37 -6.79
CA ARG A 47 1.62 -8.31 -7.81
C ARG A 47 2.71 -9.26 -7.29
N LEU A 48 3.25 -9.02 -6.10
CA LEU A 48 4.30 -9.86 -5.54
C LEU A 48 3.73 -11.23 -5.16
N SER A 49 4.52 -12.26 -5.40
CA SER A 49 4.21 -13.60 -4.88
C SER A 49 4.45 -13.66 -3.37
N ALA A 50 3.85 -14.66 -2.71
CA ALA A 50 4.07 -14.89 -1.28
C ALA A 50 5.56 -15.10 -0.94
N GLN A 51 6.31 -15.75 -1.83
CA GLN A 51 7.75 -15.96 -1.67
C GLN A 51 8.51 -14.63 -1.71
N GLN A 52 8.26 -13.78 -2.71
CA GLN A 52 8.92 -12.47 -2.83
C GLN A 52 8.63 -11.58 -1.62
N CYS A 53 7.37 -11.55 -1.16
CA CYS A 53 7.01 -10.84 0.06
C CYS A 53 7.77 -11.39 1.28
N THR A 54 7.96 -12.71 1.37
CA THR A 54 8.66 -13.35 2.50
C THR A 54 10.14 -12.99 2.49
N GLU A 55 10.77 -13.02 1.33
CA GLU A 55 12.19 -12.66 1.15
C GLU A 55 12.43 -11.20 1.57
N ASP A 56 11.61 -10.26 1.08
CA ASP A 56 11.72 -8.85 1.46
C ASP A 56 11.53 -8.62 2.97
N LEU A 57 10.58 -9.33 3.59
CA LEU A 57 10.32 -9.23 5.03
C LEU A 57 11.49 -9.78 5.86
N LEU A 58 12.09 -10.90 5.45
CA LEU A 58 13.25 -11.46 6.13
C LEU A 58 14.44 -10.50 6.05
N THR A 59 14.73 -9.94 4.88
CA THR A 59 15.78 -8.93 4.72
C THR A 59 15.55 -7.72 5.62
N LEU A 60 14.30 -7.27 5.77
CA LEU A 60 13.98 -6.16 6.68
C LEU A 60 14.28 -6.51 8.15
N MET A 61 13.98 -7.75 8.58
CA MET A 61 14.20 -8.20 9.95
C MET A 61 15.68 -8.38 10.30
N GLU A 62 16.56 -8.60 9.32
CA GLU A 62 18.01 -8.70 9.54
C GLU A 62 18.66 -7.34 9.86
N VAL A 63 18.03 -6.24 9.45
CA VAL A 63 18.57 -4.88 9.58
C VAL A 63 17.98 -4.13 10.78
N CYS A 64 16.92 -4.65 11.41
CA CYS A 64 16.21 -4.02 12.52
C CYS A 64 16.59 -4.60 13.89
#